data_AF-A0A8S7B5R9-F1
#
_entry.id   AF-A0A8S7B5R9-F1
#
_cell.length_a   1.000
_cell.length_b   1.000
_cell.length_c   1.000
_cell.angle_alpha   90.00
_cell.angle_beta   90.00
_cell.angle_gamma   90.00
#
_symmetry.space_group_name_H-M   'P 1'
#
loop_
_entity.id
_entity.type
_entity.pdbx_description
1 polymer ?
#
loop_
_entity_poly.entity_id
_entity_poly.type
_entity_poly.pdbx_seq_one_letter_code
_entity_poly.pdbx_strand_id
1 'polypeptide(L)'
;MSARSQALVPLNTEQQAAWRAVAETEKRRHQGNTLAEYPYAGAFFRCLNGSRRISLSDLRFFMPSLTAEELRGNRSQWLYAVDVLIETQGEVCLLPLPCDAAEQLFPSVRFRVRERSRHKSALVMQKYSRQQAREAGQKTRAYQALVAQAEIELAFHSPETVGSWHARWSDRVAEHDLETLFWQWGERFPSLAGMERWQWQDMPFWQVIAEAGMAAREAGHAVREMERWMVPNKLRGRREVALLTALETALSLSWRA
;
A
#
# COMPACT_ATOMS: atom_id res chain seq x y z
N MET A 1 -29.13 18.19 18.18
CA MET A 1 -27.67 17.99 18.30
C MET A 1 -26.99 19.27 17.87
N SER A 2 -26.64 20.12 18.84
CA SER A 2 -26.11 21.47 18.59
C SER A 2 -24.68 21.39 18.05
N ALA A 3 -24.40 22.11 16.97
CA ALA A 3 -23.07 22.25 16.40
C ALA A 3 -22.13 22.82 17.45
N ARG A 4 -21.25 21.97 18.01
CA ARG A 4 -20.17 22.39 18.90
C ARG A 4 -19.19 23.23 18.09
N SER A 5 -19.39 24.54 18.13
CA SER A 5 -18.40 25.57 17.81
C SER A 5 -17.08 25.23 18.52
N GLN A 6 -16.05 24.86 17.75
CA GLN A 6 -14.69 24.52 18.21
C GLN A 6 -13.89 25.73 18.73
N ALA A 7 -14.56 26.77 19.25
CA ALA A 7 -13.92 28.01 19.66
C ALA A 7 -14.08 28.19 21.17
N LEU A 8 -13.28 27.47 21.94
CA LEU A 8 -13.08 27.70 23.37
C LEU A 8 -11.58 27.59 23.69
N VAL A 9 -10.76 28.45 23.08
CA VAL A 9 -9.46 28.77 23.68
C VAL A 9 -9.67 30.12 24.36
N PRO A 10 -9.56 30.20 25.71
CA PRO A 10 -9.39 31.48 26.35
C PRO A 10 -8.09 32.06 25.79
N LEU A 11 -8.21 33.00 24.83
CA LEU A 11 -7.06 33.67 24.26
C LEU A 11 -6.37 34.38 25.42
N ASN A 12 -5.14 33.98 25.73
CA ASN A 12 -4.29 34.75 26.63
C ASN A 12 -4.30 36.22 26.18
N THR A 13 -4.12 37.16 27.10
CA THR A 13 -4.11 38.60 26.81
C THR A 13 -3.18 38.95 25.64
N GLU A 14 -2.04 38.26 25.57
CA GLU A 14 -1.04 38.33 24.50
C GLU A 14 -1.58 37.88 23.14
N GLN A 15 -2.24 36.72 23.10
CA GLN A 15 -2.84 36.20 21.87
C GLN A 15 -3.96 37.13 21.42
N GLN A 16 -4.81 37.58 22.35
CA GLN A 16 -5.87 38.53 22.04
C GLN A 16 -5.32 39.86 21.51
N ALA A 17 -4.20 40.35 22.04
CA ALA A 17 -3.51 41.53 21.55
C ALA A 17 -2.98 41.32 20.13
N ALA A 18 -2.40 40.16 19.82
CA ALA A 18 -1.95 39.82 18.47
C ALA A 18 -3.11 39.79 17.47
N TRP A 19 -4.24 39.14 17.81
CA TRP A 19 -5.43 39.11 16.96
C TRP A 19 -6.03 40.51 16.73
N ARG A 20 -6.10 41.33 17.78
CA ARG A 20 -6.59 42.71 17.67
C ARG A 20 -5.67 43.59 16.82
N ALA A 21 -4.36 43.42 16.97
CA ALA A 21 -3.37 44.14 16.19
C ALA A 21 -3.53 43.87 14.70
N VAL A 22 -3.61 42.59 14.30
CA VAL A 22 -3.85 42.19 12.90
C VAL A 22 -5.17 42.79 12.38
N ALA A 23 -6.26 42.67 13.15
CA ALA A 23 -7.55 43.19 12.71
C ALA A 23 -7.55 44.72 12.54
N GLU A 24 -6.88 45.45 13.43
CA GLU A 24 -6.78 46.92 13.36
C GLU A 24 -5.91 47.38 12.20
N THR A 25 -4.74 46.76 11.98
CA THR A 25 -3.84 47.13 10.89
C THR A 25 -4.43 46.80 9.53
N GLU A 26 -5.04 45.63 9.36
CA GLU A 26 -5.72 45.27 8.11
C GLU A 26 -6.90 46.20 7.82
N LYS A 27 -7.70 46.55 8.84
CA LYS A 27 -8.78 47.52 8.67
C LYS A 27 -8.28 48.87 8.16
N ARG A 28 -7.17 49.38 8.74
CA ARG A 28 -6.56 50.64 8.31
C ARG A 28 -5.98 50.55 6.90
N ARG A 29 -5.35 49.41 6.57
CA ARG A 29 -4.82 49.12 5.24
C ARG A 29 -5.94 49.13 4.19
N HIS A 30 -7.07 48.48 4.47
CA HIS A 30 -8.24 48.47 3.59
C HIS A 30 -8.90 49.85 3.43
N GLN A 31 -8.81 50.70 4.45
CA GLN A 31 -9.29 52.08 4.40
C GLN A 31 -8.35 53.04 3.64
N GLY A 32 -7.19 52.55 3.16
CA GLY A 32 -6.22 53.37 2.43
C GLY A 32 -5.40 54.31 3.33
N ASN A 33 -5.36 54.06 4.64
CA ASN A 33 -4.59 54.88 5.57
C ASN A 33 -3.09 54.60 5.44
N THR A 34 -2.27 55.65 5.56
CA THR A 34 -0.81 55.50 5.64
C THR A 34 -0.42 54.72 6.90
N LEU A 35 0.33 53.63 6.71
CA LEU A 35 0.84 52.78 7.78
C LEU A 35 2.22 53.25 8.26
N ALA A 36 2.55 52.97 9.51
CA ALA A 36 3.88 53.21 10.07
C ALA A 36 4.90 52.21 9.49
N GLU A 37 6.21 52.44 9.75
CA GLU A 37 7.30 51.57 9.28
C GLU A 37 7.17 50.10 9.76
N TYR A 38 6.67 49.88 10.98
CA TYR A 38 6.37 48.55 11.55
C TYR A 38 4.94 48.56 12.11
N PRO A 39 3.91 48.45 11.25
CA PRO A 39 2.53 48.71 11.62
C PRO A 39 1.94 47.61 12.51
N TYR A 40 2.28 46.34 12.27
CA TYR A 40 1.78 45.19 13.03
C TYR A 40 2.44 45.10 14.40
N ALA A 41 3.77 45.29 14.49
CA ALA A 41 4.48 45.35 15.76
C ALA A 41 3.99 46.53 16.62
N GLY A 42 3.84 47.71 16.01
CA GLY A 42 3.33 48.90 16.69
C GLY A 42 1.89 48.76 17.18
N ALA A 43 1.03 48.08 16.42
CA ALA A 43 -0.34 47.77 16.85
C ALA A 43 -0.37 46.72 17.96
N PHE A 44 0.48 45.70 17.88
CA PHE A 44 0.60 44.65 18.89
C PHE A 44 0.95 45.19 20.27
N PHE A 45 2.05 45.93 20.40
CA PHE A 45 2.45 46.49 21.70
C PHE A 45 1.50 47.57 22.23
N ARG A 46 0.77 48.24 21.32
CA ARG A 46 -0.32 49.15 21.70
C ARG A 46 -1.51 48.39 22.29
N CYS A 47 -1.89 47.26 21.70
CA CYS A 47 -2.95 46.40 22.23
C CYS A 47 -2.53 45.67 23.50
N LEU A 48 -1.25 45.34 23.64
CA LEU A 48 -0.72 44.58 24.77
C LEU A 48 -0.50 45.46 26.02
N ASN A 49 0.29 46.53 25.87
CA ASN A 49 0.78 47.34 27.00
C ASN A 49 0.28 48.80 26.95
N GLY A 50 -0.49 49.19 25.93
CA GLY A 50 -0.89 50.59 25.70
C GLY A 50 0.24 51.49 25.20
N SER A 51 1.43 50.92 24.96
CA SER A 51 2.65 51.66 24.63
C SER A 51 2.65 52.14 23.19
N ARG A 52 2.86 53.44 22.96
CA ARG A 52 3.08 54.02 21.62
C ARG A 52 4.49 53.86 21.10
N ARG A 53 5.46 53.63 22.00
CA ARG A 53 6.88 53.40 21.67
C ARG A 53 7.27 52.05 22.25
N ILE A 54 7.86 51.20 21.42
CA ILE A 54 8.27 49.84 21.80
C ILE A 54 9.55 49.94 22.63
N SER A 55 9.46 49.65 23.92
CA SER A 55 10.57 49.69 24.87
C SER A 55 11.35 48.38 24.90
N LEU A 56 12.51 48.38 25.54
CA LEU A 56 13.25 47.14 25.81
C LEU A 56 12.45 46.19 26.71
N SER A 57 11.67 46.72 27.65
CA SER A 57 10.80 45.91 28.51
C SER A 57 9.72 45.18 27.70
N ASP A 58 9.23 45.82 26.63
CA ASP A 58 8.24 45.20 25.73
C ASP A 58 8.87 44.05 24.93
N LEU A 59 10.12 44.17 24.50
CA LEU A 59 10.82 43.10 23.78
C LEU A 59 11.28 41.96 24.69
N ARG A 60 11.53 42.24 25.98
CA ARG A 60 11.78 41.22 27.00
C ARG A 60 10.63 40.25 27.22
N PHE A 61 9.44 40.60 26.73
CA PHE A 61 8.33 39.66 26.61
C PHE A 61 8.74 38.40 25.84
N PHE A 62 9.41 38.56 24.68
CA PHE A 62 9.86 37.45 23.86
C PHE A 62 11.18 36.86 24.34
N MET A 63 12.08 37.70 24.85
CA MET A 63 13.40 37.27 25.30
C MET A 63 13.76 37.94 26.62
N PRO A 64 13.43 37.32 27.77
CA PRO A 64 13.67 37.91 29.09
C PRO A 64 15.14 38.26 29.35
N SER A 65 16.07 37.51 28.75
CA SER A 65 17.51 37.72 28.84
C SER A 65 18.06 38.88 28.00
N LEU A 66 17.22 39.54 27.18
CA LEU A 66 17.67 40.59 26.27
C LEU A 66 18.28 41.79 27.03
N THR A 67 19.49 42.17 26.64
CA THR A 67 20.22 43.31 27.19
C THR A 67 20.04 44.57 26.33
N ALA A 68 20.28 45.75 26.93
CA ALA A 68 20.18 47.03 26.21
C ALA A 68 21.25 47.19 25.13
N GLU A 69 22.40 46.56 25.31
CA GLU A 69 23.53 46.61 24.38
C GLU A 69 23.23 45.82 23.10
N GLU A 70 22.71 44.59 23.24
CA GLU A 70 22.27 43.75 22.13
C GLU A 70 21.14 44.41 21.32
N LEU A 71 20.24 45.16 21.98
CA LEU A 71 19.14 45.84 21.30
C LEU A 71 19.60 47.09 20.53
N ARG A 72 20.59 47.85 21.01
CA ARG A 72 20.99 49.13 20.40
C ARG A 72 21.42 49.00 18.94
N GLY A 73 22.16 47.93 18.60
CA GLY A 73 22.58 47.65 17.22
C GLY A 73 21.54 46.90 16.39
N ASN A 74 20.58 46.22 17.04
CA ASN A 74 19.68 45.28 16.38
C ASN A 74 18.19 45.68 16.42
N ARG A 75 17.89 46.91 16.83
CA ARG A 75 16.53 47.35 17.10
C ARG A 75 15.60 47.22 15.90
N SER A 76 16.04 47.58 14.71
CA SER A 76 15.24 47.48 13.49
C SER A 76 14.94 46.02 13.13
N GLN A 77 15.91 45.10 13.25
CA GLN A 77 15.64 43.69 12.92
C GLN A 77 14.72 43.04 13.95
N TRP A 78 14.82 43.41 15.24
CA TRP A 78 13.84 42.99 16.26
C TRP A 78 12.43 43.46 15.91
N LEU A 79 12.28 44.74 15.55
CA LEU A 79 10.98 45.30 15.19
C LEU A 79 10.42 44.66 13.92
N TYR A 80 11.27 44.47 12.90
CA TYR A 80 10.91 43.78 11.67
C TYR A 80 10.52 42.32 11.92
N ALA A 81 11.27 41.59 12.74
CA ALA A 81 10.96 40.20 13.07
C ALA A 81 9.60 40.07 13.77
N VAL A 82 9.29 40.98 14.70
CA VAL A 82 7.97 41.01 15.36
C VAL A 82 6.89 41.40 14.38
N ASP A 83 7.14 42.38 13.51
CA ASP A 83 6.17 42.84 12.52
C ASP A 83 5.78 41.71 11.57
N VAL A 84 6.77 41.00 11.00
CA VAL A 84 6.57 39.84 10.14
C VAL A 84 5.89 38.69 10.88
N LEU A 85 6.24 38.46 12.15
CA LEU A 85 5.60 37.41 12.95
C LEU A 85 4.09 37.66 13.10
N ILE A 86 3.70 38.90 13.40
CA ILE A 86 2.31 39.28 13.57
C ILE A 86 1.58 39.35 12.21
N GLU A 87 2.21 39.91 11.18
CA GLU A 87 1.67 39.97 9.81
C GLU A 87 1.34 38.57 9.30
N THR A 88 2.26 37.62 9.45
CA THR A 88 2.10 36.23 9.02
C THR A 88 1.30 35.38 10.01
N GLN A 89 0.79 35.98 11.08
CA GLN A 89 0.03 35.29 12.13
C GLN A 89 0.77 34.05 12.68
N GLY A 90 2.10 34.11 12.78
CA GLY A 90 2.93 33.02 13.28
C GLY A 90 3.39 32.00 12.23
N GLU A 91 3.10 32.18 10.94
CA GLU A 91 3.62 31.31 9.89
C GLU A 91 5.13 31.48 9.66
N VAL A 92 5.65 32.69 9.88
CA VAL A 92 7.08 33.02 9.75
C VAL A 92 7.60 33.61 11.06
N CYS A 93 8.58 32.96 11.67
CA CYS A 93 9.34 33.49 12.81
C CYS A 93 10.78 33.75 12.37
N LEU A 94 11.20 35.02 12.37
CA LEU A 94 12.54 35.44 11.96
C LEU A 94 13.46 35.62 13.16
N LEU A 95 14.73 35.28 12.99
CA LEU A 95 15.77 35.71 13.96
C LEU A 95 15.78 37.24 14.03
N PRO A 96 15.99 37.85 15.22
CA PRO A 96 16.46 37.24 16.47
C PRO A 96 15.36 36.68 17.40
N LEU A 97 14.10 36.61 16.97
CA LEU A 97 13.04 36.05 17.83
C LEU A 97 13.28 34.56 18.09
N PRO A 98 12.99 34.09 19.32
CA PRO A 98 13.09 32.68 19.63
C PRO A 98 11.97 31.89 18.96
N CYS A 99 12.21 30.60 18.68
CA CYS A 99 11.26 29.76 17.94
C CYS A 99 9.91 29.57 18.66
N ASP A 100 9.88 29.71 19.99
CA ASP A 100 8.69 29.61 20.82
C ASP A 100 7.77 30.85 20.75
N ALA A 101 8.28 32.01 20.32
CA ALA A 101 7.51 33.25 20.19
C ALA A 101 6.27 33.09 19.29
N ALA A 102 6.41 32.35 18.18
CA ALA A 102 5.31 32.05 17.28
C ALA A 102 4.27 31.14 17.92
N GLU A 103 4.69 30.25 18.80
CA GLU A 103 3.82 29.28 19.47
C GLU A 103 3.03 29.93 20.60
N GLN A 104 3.67 30.86 21.31
CA GLN A 104 3.07 31.61 22.40
C GLN A 104 1.92 32.49 21.88
N LEU A 105 2.13 33.17 20.74
CA LEU A 105 1.14 34.06 20.14
C LEU A 105 0.13 33.34 19.22
N PHE A 106 0.57 32.33 18.47
CA PHE A 106 -0.24 31.64 17.46
C PHE A 106 -0.13 30.10 17.56
N PRO A 107 -0.62 29.50 18.66
CA PRO A 107 -0.51 28.07 18.90
C PRO A 107 -1.22 27.20 17.82
N SER A 108 -2.25 27.75 17.18
CA SER A 108 -3.00 27.08 16.12
C SER A 108 -2.16 26.82 14.86
N VAL A 109 -1.15 27.65 14.57
CA VAL A 109 -0.29 27.48 13.38
C VAL A 109 0.57 26.23 13.52
N ARG A 110 1.24 26.06 14.67
CA ARG A 110 1.96 24.81 14.96
C ARG A 110 1.06 23.60 14.88
N PHE A 111 -0.14 23.71 15.46
CA PHE A 111 -1.11 22.61 15.45
C PHE A 111 -1.46 22.22 14.00
N ARG A 112 -1.79 23.20 13.15
CA ARG A 112 -2.06 22.97 11.71
C ARG A 112 -0.87 22.33 10.98
N VAL A 113 0.35 22.81 11.21
CA VAL A 113 1.57 22.25 10.58
C VAL A 113 1.83 20.82 11.04
N ARG A 114 1.70 20.54 12.34
CA ARG A 114 1.84 19.20 12.92
C ARG A 114 0.78 18.24 12.40
N GLU A 115 -0.49 18.66 12.34
CA GLU A 115 -1.58 17.85 11.79
C GLU A 115 -1.38 17.57 10.30
N ARG A 116 -0.99 18.57 9.48
CA ARG A 116 -0.64 18.34 8.08
C ARG A 116 0.48 17.33 7.92
N SER A 117 1.53 17.42 8.74
CA SER A 117 2.65 16.47 8.73
C SER A 117 2.19 15.06 9.10
N ARG A 118 1.41 14.91 10.17
CA ARG A 118 0.81 13.62 10.58
C ARG A 118 -0.07 13.02 9.49
N HIS A 119 -0.93 13.84 8.89
CA HIS A 119 -1.81 13.41 7.81
C HIS A 119 -1.00 12.94 6.59
N LYS A 120 0.03 13.69 6.20
CA LYS A 120 0.95 13.29 5.11
C LYS A 120 1.62 11.95 5.42
N SER A 121 2.15 11.77 6.62
CA SER A 121 2.75 10.50 7.05
C SER A 121 1.74 9.35 7.02
N ALA A 122 0.51 9.57 7.51
CA ALA A 122 -0.55 8.57 7.49
C ALA A 122 -0.92 8.15 6.05
N LEU A 123 -1.03 9.11 5.12
CA LEU A 123 -1.28 8.84 3.71
C LEU A 123 -0.15 8.01 3.07
N VAL A 124 1.11 8.33 3.38
CA VAL A 124 2.27 7.58 2.89
C VAL A 124 2.25 6.14 3.42
N MET A 125 2.02 5.94 4.70
CA MET A 125 1.90 4.60 5.29
C MET A 125 0.74 3.81 4.68
N GLN A 126 -0.41 4.46 4.48
CA GLN A 126 -1.57 3.83 3.84
C GLN A 126 -1.28 3.41 2.39
N LYS A 127 -0.54 4.24 1.63
CA LYS A 127 -0.12 3.90 0.26
C LYS A 127 0.70 2.61 0.24
N TYR A 128 1.73 2.52 1.08
CA TYR A 128 2.61 1.34 1.12
C TYR A 128 1.87 0.09 1.62
N SER A 129 1.01 0.23 2.63
CA SER A 129 0.16 -0.88 3.10
C SER A 129 -0.76 -1.41 1.99
N ARG A 130 -1.42 -0.51 1.24
CA ARG A 130 -2.26 -0.90 0.09
C ARG A 130 -1.46 -1.57 -1.01
N GLN A 131 -0.23 -1.12 -1.24
CA GLN A 131 0.65 -1.72 -2.24
C GLN A 131 1.03 -3.15 -1.83
N GLN A 132 1.49 -3.36 -0.59
CA GLN A 132 1.81 -4.70 -0.10
C GLN A 132 0.61 -5.64 -0.14
N ALA A 133 -0.58 -5.18 0.26
CA ALA A 133 -1.79 -5.98 0.19
C ALA A 133 -2.14 -6.39 -1.24
N ARG A 134 -1.92 -5.49 -2.23
CA ARG A 134 -2.13 -5.80 -3.65
C ARG A 134 -1.12 -6.84 -4.15
N GLU A 135 0.16 -6.68 -3.82
CA GLU A 135 1.20 -7.62 -4.23
C GLU A 135 0.99 -9.01 -3.62
N ALA A 136 0.63 -9.07 -2.33
CA ALA A 136 0.26 -10.33 -1.67
C ALA A 136 -0.96 -10.97 -2.34
N GLY A 137 -2.02 -10.19 -2.59
CA GLY A 137 -3.21 -10.67 -3.28
C GLY A 137 -2.93 -11.15 -4.72
N GLN A 138 -2.04 -10.48 -5.45
CA GLN A 138 -1.62 -10.92 -6.78
C GLN A 138 -0.85 -12.24 -6.73
N LYS A 139 0.07 -12.40 -5.77
CA LYS A 139 0.80 -13.67 -5.57
C LYS A 139 -0.15 -14.81 -5.24
N THR A 140 -1.11 -14.61 -4.33
CA THR A 140 -2.11 -15.62 -3.99
C THR A 140 -2.96 -16.00 -5.20
N ARG A 141 -3.42 -15.03 -5.99
CA ARG A 141 -4.22 -15.31 -7.20
C ARG A 141 -3.41 -16.02 -8.28
N ALA A 142 -2.16 -15.63 -8.48
CA ALA A 142 -1.27 -16.28 -9.44
C ALA A 142 -1.03 -17.74 -9.04
N TYR A 143 -0.81 -18.00 -7.76
CA TYR A 143 -0.67 -19.36 -7.23
C TYR A 143 -1.95 -20.18 -7.41
N GLN A 144 -3.11 -19.62 -7.02
CA GLN A 144 -4.41 -20.28 -7.22
C GLN A 144 -4.69 -20.59 -8.69
N ALA A 145 -4.29 -19.71 -9.61
CA ALA A 145 -4.41 -19.96 -11.04
C ALA A 145 -3.52 -21.12 -11.52
N LEU A 146 -2.32 -21.28 -10.96
CA LEU A 146 -1.45 -22.44 -11.25
C LEU A 146 -2.08 -23.73 -10.74
N VAL A 147 -2.61 -23.73 -9.52
CA VAL A 147 -3.32 -24.90 -8.95
C VAL A 147 -4.53 -25.26 -9.80
N ALA A 148 -5.36 -24.28 -10.18
CA ALA A 148 -6.51 -24.50 -11.05
C ALA A 148 -6.11 -25.03 -12.44
N GLN A 149 -4.99 -24.55 -13.01
CA GLN A 149 -4.47 -25.07 -14.27
C GLN A 149 -3.99 -26.52 -14.12
N ALA A 150 -3.33 -26.86 -13.01
CA ALA A 150 -2.93 -28.23 -12.71
C ALA A 150 -4.14 -29.17 -12.59
N GLU A 151 -5.21 -28.72 -11.93
CA GLU A 151 -6.48 -29.46 -11.82
C GLU A 151 -7.14 -29.68 -13.18
N ILE A 152 -7.25 -28.62 -14.00
CA ILE A 152 -7.81 -28.71 -15.34
C ILE A 152 -7.02 -29.72 -16.17
N GLU A 153 -5.68 -29.65 -16.13
CA GLU A 153 -4.83 -30.60 -16.85
C GLU A 153 -4.97 -32.03 -16.33
N LEU A 154 -5.05 -32.22 -15.01
CA LEU A 154 -5.24 -33.52 -14.38
C LEU A 154 -6.51 -34.22 -14.90
N ALA A 155 -7.58 -33.47 -15.15
CA ALA A 155 -8.81 -34.00 -15.74
C ALA A 155 -8.62 -34.62 -17.14
N PHE A 156 -7.53 -34.31 -17.86
CA PHE A 156 -7.19 -34.87 -19.17
C PHE A 156 -6.17 -36.02 -19.11
N HIS A 157 -5.75 -36.43 -17.91
CA HIS A 157 -4.86 -37.56 -17.69
C HIS A 157 -5.63 -38.82 -17.27
N SER A 158 -5.09 -39.99 -17.63
CA SER A 158 -5.45 -41.29 -17.06
C SER A 158 -4.44 -41.72 -15.99
N PRO A 159 -4.80 -42.67 -15.09
CA PRO A 159 -3.88 -43.27 -14.12
C PRO A 159 -2.53 -43.72 -14.71
N GLU A 160 -2.50 -44.23 -15.93
CA GLU A 160 -1.24 -44.59 -16.62
C GLU A 160 -0.32 -43.39 -16.94
N THR A 161 -0.88 -42.19 -17.05
CA THR A 161 -0.18 -40.97 -17.49
C THR A 161 -0.01 -39.92 -16.38
N VAL A 162 -0.55 -40.18 -15.18
CA VAL A 162 -0.53 -39.23 -14.06
C VAL A 162 0.90 -38.88 -13.60
N GLY A 163 1.86 -39.79 -13.79
CA GLY A 163 3.28 -39.51 -13.56
C GLY A 163 3.84 -38.36 -14.40
N SER A 164 3.36 -38.18 -15.64
CA SER A 164 3.77 -37.05 -16.49
C SER A 164 3.18 -35.71 -16.03
N TRP A 165 1.99 -35.75 -15.43
CA TRP A 165 1.37 -34.59 -14.80
C TRP A 165 2.13 -34.18 -13.55
N HIS A 166 2.44 -35.13 -12.66
CA HIS A 166 3.20 -34.88 -11.44
C HIS A 166 4.57 -34.26 -11.74
N ALA A 167 5.34 -34.85 -12.66
CA ALA A 167 6.66 -34.34 -13.03
C ALA A 167 6.64 -32.91 -13.62
N ARG A 168 5.51 -32.47 -14.19
CA ARG A 168 5.36 -31.12 -14.74
C ARG A 168 5.00 -30.09 -13.66
N TRP A 169 4.27 -30.51 -12.63
CA TRP A 169 3.69 -29.61 -11.63
C TRP A 169 4.42 -29.63 -10.28
N SER A 170 5.25 -30.64 -10.00
CA SER A 170 6.01 -30.80 -8.74
C SER A 170 6.87 -29.58 -8.38
N ASP A 171 7.42 -28.87 -9.37
CA ASP A 171 8.29 -27.71 -9.14
C ASP A 171 7.51 -26.38 -9.03
N ARG A 172 6.21 -26.39 -9.34
CA ARG A 172 5.41 -25.16 -9.53
C ARG A 172 4.26 -25.01 -8.53
N VAL A 173 3.79 -26.12 -7.97
CA VAL A 173 2.68 -26.18 -7.00
C VAL A 173 3.16 -26.98 -5.80
N ALA A 174 2.72 -26.60 -4.59
CA ALA A 174 3.07 -27.32 -3.38
C ALA A 174 2.57 -28.77 -3.41
N GLU A 175 3.38 -29.69 -2.90
CA GLU A 175 3.07 -31.13 -2.86
C GLU A 175 1.70 -31.42 -2.23
N HIS A 176 1.36 -30.72 -1.14
CA HIS A 176 0.06 -30.84 -0.46
C HIS A 176 -1.16 -30.51 -1.35
N ASP A 177 -1.03 -29.49 -2.21
CA ASP A 177 -2.11 -29.13 -3.14
C ASP A 177 -2.22 -30.17 -4.25
N LEU A 178 -1.09 -30.69 -4.75
CA LEU A 178 -1.06 -31.75 -5.76
C LEU A 178 -1.65 -33.07 -5.22
N GLU A 179 -1.34 -33.44 -3.98
CA GLU A 179 -1.95 -34.58 -3.29
C GLU A 179 -3.46 -34.43 -3.21
N THR A 180 -3.93 -33.24 -2.81
CA THR A 180 -5.36 -32.97 -2.67
C THR A 180 -6.07 -33.13 -4.01
N LEU A 181 -5.51 -32.59 -5.10
CA LEU A 181 -6.04 -32.75 -6.45
C LEU A 181 -6.04 -34.21 -6.91
N PHE A 182 -4.95 -34.94 -6.65
CA PHE A 182 -4.80 -36.34 -7.04
C PHE A 182 -5.84 -37.24 -6.37
N TRP A 183 -6.05 -37.11 -5.06
CA TRP A 183 -7.02 -37.96 -4.35
C TRP A 183 -8.45 -37.68 -4.80
N GLN A 184 -8.83 -36.41 -5.00
CA GLN A 184 -10.16 -36.04 -5.52
C GLN A 184 -10.39 -36.55 -6.95
N TRP A 185 -9.36 -36.49 -7.79
CA TRP A 185 -9.41 -37.03 -9.14
C TRP A 185 -9.42 -38.57 -9.17
N GLY A 186 -8.67 -39.20 -8.27
CA GLY A 186 -8.47 -40.65 -8.19
C GLY A 186 -9.73 -41.43 -7.83
N GLU A 187 -10.65 -40.83 -7.06
CA GLU A 187 -11.97 -41.39 -6.73
C GLU A 187 -12.80 -41.77 -7.97
N ARG A 188 -12.47 -41.20 -9.14
CA ARG A 188 -13.19 -41.44 -10.40
C ARG A 188 -12.74 -42.72 -11.10
N PHE A 189 -11.61 -43.32 -10.73
CA PHE A 189 -10.99 -44.42 -11.49
C PHE A 189 -11.07 -45.74 -10.71
N PRO A 190 -11.70 -46.79 -11.27
CA PRO A 190 -11.78 -48.09 -10.64
C PRO A 190 -10.41 -48.75 -10.38
N SER A 191 -9.39 -48.47 -11.20
CA SER A 191 -8.04 -48.98 -10.98
C SER A 191 -7.41 -48.46 -9.68
N LEU A 192 -7.89 -47.33 -9.17
CA LEU A 192 -7.39 -46.67 -7.95
C LEU A 192 -8.30 -46.90 -6.74
N ALA A 193 -9.40 -47.64 -6.89
CA ALA A 193 -10.35 -47.88 -5.80
C ALA A 193 -9.74 -48.61 -4.58
N GLY A 194 -8.62 -49.32 -4.76
CA GLY A 194 -7.87 -49.96 -3.69
C GLY A 194 -6.82 -49.07 -3.01
N MET A 195 -6.53 -47.88 -3.54
CA MET A 195 -5.59 -46.93 -2.94
C MET A 195 -6.35 -45.96 -2.04
N GLU A 196 -6.33 -46.22 -0.74
CA GLU A 196 -6.96 -45.32 0.23
C GLU A 196 -5.96 -44.30 0.77
N ARG A 197 -6.35 -43.02 0.82
CA ARG A 197 -5.48 -41.90 1.25
C ARG A 197 -4.76 -42.15 2.57
N TRP A 198 -5.40 -42.83 3.54
CA TRP A 198 -4.80 -43.10 4.85
C TRP A 198 -3.66 -44.11 4.82
N GLN A 199 -3.64 -45.03 3.85
CA GLN A 199 -2.57 -46.03 3.70
C GLN A 199 -1.26 -45.42 3.19
N TRP A 200 -1.34 -44.23 2.59
CA TRP A 200 -0.24 -43.59 1.89
C TRP A 200 0.20 -42.25 2.53
N GLN A 201 -0.25 -41.95 3.77
CA GLN A 201 0.04 -40.66 4.42
C GLN A 201 1.51 -40.43 4.76
N ASP A 202 2.26 -41.50 5.06
CA ASP A 202 3.67 -41.42 5.43
C ASP A 202 4.64 -41.63 4.24
N MET A 203 4.08 -41.85 3.04
CA MET A 203 4.84 -42.14 1.84
C MET A 203 5.03 -40.87 1.01
N PRO A 204 6.21 -40.65 0.41
CA PRO A 204 6.43 -39.46 -0.40
C PRO A 204 5.53 -39.49 -1.64
N PHE A 205 5.02 -38.33 -2.06
CA PHE A 205 3.95 -38.29 -3.05
C PHE A 205 4.37 -38.85 -4.42
N TRP A 206 5.64 -38.71 -4.81
CA TRP A 206 6.17 -39.32 -6.02
C TRP A 206 6.01 -40.85 -6.04
N GLN A 207 6.05 -41.51 -4.88
CA GLN A 207 5.87 -42.95 -4.76
C GLN A 207 4.38 -43.32 -4.93
N VAL A 208 3.46 -42.54 -4.35
CA VAL A 208 2.02 -42.69 -4.57
C VAL A 208 1.68 -42.61 -6.06
N ILE A 209 2.28 -41.64 -6.76
CA ILE A 209 2.10 -41.46 -8.21
C ILE A 209 2.67 -42.64 -9.03
N ALA A 210 3.82 -43.18 -8.62
CA ALA A 210 4.41 -44.35 -9.29
C ALA A 210 3.52 -45.59 -9.12
N GLU A 211 3.00 -45.81 -7.92
CA GLU A 211 2.13 -46.94 -7.57
C GLU A 211 0.77 -46.84 -8.26
N ALA A 212 0.19 -45.63 -8.33
CA ALA A 212 -1.01 -45.37 -9.12
C ALA A 212 -0.82 -45.73 -10.61
N GLY A 213 0.36 -45.41 -11.17
CA GLY A 213 0.71 -45.79 -12.53
C GLY A 213 0.91 -47.30 -12.73
N MET A 214 1.37 -48.02 -11.69
CA MET A 214 1.52 -49.48 -11.71
C MET A 214 0.16 -50.17 -11.58
N ALA A 215 -0.67 -49.77 -10.61
CA ALA A 215 -2.04 -50.27 -10.42
C ALA A 215 -2.88 -50.11 -11.70
N ALA A 216 -2.71 -48.99 -12.40
CA ALA A 216 -3.35 -48.77 -13.70
C ALA A 216 -2.92 -49.79 -14.78
N ARG A 217 -1.62 -50.14 -14.83
CA ARG A 217 -1.07 -51.08 -15.82
C ARG A 217 -1.44 -52.53 -15.52
N GLU A 218 -1.54 -52.86 -14.24
CA GLU A 218 -1.96 -54.18 -13.74
C GLU A 218 -3.47 -54.40 -13.88
N ALA A 219 -4.26 -53.34 -13.98
CA ALA A 219 -5.68 -53.42 -14.28
C ALA A 219 -5.95 -54.10 -15.63
N GLY A 220 -7.00 -54.94 -15.66
CA GLY A 220 -7.42 -55.67 -16.85
C GLY A 220 -7.68 -54.72 -18.04
N HIS A 221 -7.39 -55.19 -19.25
CA HIS A 221 -7.50 -54.39 -20.49
C HIS A 221 -8.85 -53.65 -20.63
N ALA A 222 -9.95 -54.31 -20.26
CA ALA A 222 -11.29 -53.72 -20.29
C ALA A 222 -11.45 -52.51 -19.36
N VAL A 223 -10.84 -52.55 -18.16
CA VAL A 223 -10.86 -51.44 -17.19
C VAL A 223 -10.03 -50.27 -17.73
N ARG A 224 -8.85 -50.55 -18.27
CA ARG A 224 -8.00 -49.51 -18.88
C ARG A 224 -8.65 -48.81 -20.07
N GLU A 225 -9.32 -49.57 -20.94
CA GLU A 225 -10.07 -48.96 -22.04
C GLU A 225 -11.24 -48.11 -21.54
N MET A 226 -11.99 -48.59 -20.55
CA MET A 226 -13.06 -47.82 -19.93
C MET A 226 -12.54 -46.50 -19.35
N GLU A 227 -11.46 -46.53 -18.57
CA GLU A 227 -10.86 -45.33 -17.98
C GLU A 227 -10.33 -44.35 -19.04
N ARG A 228 -9.78 -44.88 -20.14
CA ARG A 228 -9.41 -44.07 -21.31
C ARG A 228 -10.65 -43.45 -21.99
N TRP A 229 -11.80 -44.10 -21.93
CA TRP A 229 -13.08 -43.55 -22.38
C TRP A 229 -13.68 -42.53 -21.41
N MET A 230 -13.34 -42.55 -20.13
CA MET A 230 -13.77 -41.58 -19.12
C MET A 230 -13.02 -40.24 -19.18
N VAL A 231 -11.80 -40.23 -19.73
CA VAL A 231 -11.00 -39.01 -19.91
C VAL A 231 -11.41 -38.30 -21.21
N PRO A 232 -11.65 -36.97 -21.21
CA PRO A 232 -12.04 -36.22 -22.42
C PRO A 232 -11.01 -36.23 -23.55
N ASN A 233 -9.77 -36.64 -23.28
CA ASN A 233 -8.68 -36.67 -24.26
C ASN A 233 -8.80 -37.88 -25.21
N LYS A 234 -9.42 -37.67 -26.39
CA LYS A 234 -9.61 -38.69 -27.44
C LYS A 234 -8.54 -38.69 -28.55
N LEU A 235 -7.48 -37.88 -28.43
CA LEU A 235 -6.60 -37.54 -29.56
C LEU A 235 -5.44 -38.51 -29.86
N ARG A 236 -5.46 -39.76 -29.36
CA ARG A 236 -4.42 -40.74 -29.74
C ARG A 236 -4.67 -41.46 -31.08
N GLY A 237 -5.83 -41.28 -31.72
CA GLY A 237 -6.13 -41.89 -33.02
C GLY A 237 -5.55 -41.15 -34.25
N ARG A 238 -4.96 -39.95 -34.10
CA ARG A 238 -4.54 -39.14 -35.26
C ARG A 238 -3.12 -39.40 -35.74
N ARG A 239 -2.27 -40.06 -34.95
CA ARG A 239 -0.89 -40.39 -35.37
C ARG A 239 -0.81 -41.61 -36.28
N GLU A 240 -1.67 -42.62 -36.09
CA GLU A 240 -1.73 -43.78 -37.00
C GLU A 240 -2.39 -43.43 -38.35
N VAL A 241 -3.47 -42.64 -38.35
CA VAL A 241 -4.12 -42.21 -39.59
C VAL A 241 -3.19 -41.29 -40.41
N ALA A 242 -2.37 -40.46 -39.76
CA ALA A 242 -1.37 -39.62 -40.45
C ALA A 242 -0.22 -40.43 -41.06
N LEU A 243 0.22 -41.51 -40.42
CA LEU A 243 1.26 -42.40 -40.97
C LEU A 243 0.71 -43.29 -42.09
N LEU A 244 -0.53 -43.77 -41.98
CA LEU A 244 -1.20 -44.54 -43.04
C LEU A 244 -1.49 -43.67 -44.27
N THR A 245 -1.96 -42.44 -44.09
CA THR A 245 -2.15 -41.49 -45.20
C THR A 245 -0.83 -41.03 -45.82
N ALA A 246 0.25 -40.88 -45.04
CA ALA A 246 1.59 -40.59 -45.55
C ALA A 246 2.19 -41.77 -46.35
N LEU A 247 1.94 -43.01 -45.92
CA LEU A 247 2.36 -44.22 -46.65
C LEU A 247 1.54 -44.43 -47.92
N GLU A 248 0.23 -44.21 -47.89
CA GLU A 248 -0.63 -44.28 -49.09
C GLU A 248 -0.28 -43.20 -50.12
N THR A 249 0.06 -41.98 -49.68
CA THR A 249 0.52 -40.91 -50.60
C THR A 249 1.91 -41.19 -51.17
N ALA A 250 2.84 -41.74 -50.37
CA ALA A 250 4.15 -42.17 -50.85
C ALA A 250 4.07 -43.31 -51.88
N LEU A 251 3.20 -44.30 -51.65
CA LEU A 251 2.97 -45.39 -52.60
C LEU A 251 2.24 -44.91 -53.87
N SER A 252 1.29 -43.98 -53.76
CA SER A 252 0.58 -43.42 -54.92
C SER A 252 1.49 -42.60 -55.85
N LEU A 253 2.58 -42.03 -55.32
CA LEU A 253 3.58 -41.28 -56.09
C LEU A 253 4.62 -42.19 -56.77
N SER A 254 4.92 -43.37 -56.21
CA SER A 254 5.88 -44.31 -56.82
C SER A 254 5.33 -45.08 -58.02
N TRP A 255 4.01 -45.09 -58.23
CA TRP A 255 3.36 -45.71 -59.40
C TRP A 255 3.08 -44.72 -60.55
N ARG A 256 3.47 -43.44 -60.40
CA ARG A 256 3.35 -42.40 -61.43
C ARG A 256 4.72 -41.89 -61.94
N ALA A 257 5.76 -42.70 -61.82
CA ALA A 257 7.09 -42.45 -62.40
C ALA A 257 7.38 -43.45 -63.52
#